data_AF-A0A5K8A7F1-F1
#
_entry.id   AF-A0A5K8A7F1-F1
#
_cell.length_a   1.000
_cell.length_b   1.000
_cell.length_c   1.000
_cell.angle_alpha   90.00
_cell.angle_beta   90.00
_cell.angle_gamma   90.00
#
_symmetry.space_group_name_H-M   'P 1'
#
loop_
_entity.id
_entity.type
_entity.pdbx_description
1 polymer ?
#
loop_
_entity_poly.entity_id
_entity_poly.type
_entity_poly.pdbx_seq_one_letter_code
_entity_poly.pdbx_strand_id
1 'polypeptide(L)'
;MSNSKIESQIKSVDPDNMTAVEDLSTKIKALARQAPATIVEMWLSEDRTASKRGRELIAEIEELAIRPALDHFSKANGEMQVRLMHIAVEQQLEMRRAIVIRLRPMLEDQSMLPVSKAALIDPDEELPVPRRTCDEAYLLLCRLLTVDQNELETEQHEEAFLELSVEKRNARIKKAISSKSWSIWARSE
;
A
#
# COMPACT_ATOMS: atom_id res chain seq x y z
N MET A 1 -7.27 -24.48 9.33
CA MET A 1 -5.83 -24.82 9.28
C MET A 1 -5.20 -24.26 10.54
N SER A 2 -4.43 -25.03 11.32
CA SER A 2 -3.81 -24.49 12.54
C SER A 2 -2.65 -23.57 12.20
N ASN A 3 -2.38 -22.55 13.04
CA ASN A 3 -1.23 -21.65 12.86
C ASN A 3 0.10 -22.43 12.76
N SER A 4 0.24 -23.53 13.50
CA SER A 4 1.40 -24.43 13.44
C SER A 4 1.65 -25.07 12.07
N LYS A 5 0.60 -25.25 11.26
CA LYS A 5 0.70 -25.84 9.91
C LYS A 5 1.11 -24.81 8.86
N ILE A 6 0.76 -23.54 9.03
CA ILE A 6 1.20 -22.46 8.14
C ILE A 6 2.67 -22.15 8.38
N GLU A 7 3.10 -22.10 9.64
CA GLU A 7 4.50 -21.83 10.01
C GLU A 7 5.46 -22.85 9.39
N SER A 8 5.11 -24.14 9.44
CA SER A 8 5.94 -25.17 8.81
C SER A 8 6.03 -25.02 7.29
N GLN A 9 4.93 -24.64 6.64
CA GLN A 9 4.89 -24.37 5.20
C GLN A 9 5.73 -23.15 4.80
N ILE A 10 5.72 -22.08 5.61
CA ILE A 10 6.58 -20.91 5.41
C ILE A 10 8.05 -21.29 5.52
N LYS A 11 8.41 -22.15 6.47
CA LYS A 11 9.81 -22.60 6.63
C LYS A 11 10.28 -23.52 5.51
N SER A 12 9.36 -24.18 4.81
CA SER A 12 9.68 -25.16 3.76
C SER A 12 9.50 -24.64 2.34
N VAL A 13 8.90 -23.46 2.14
CA VAL A 13 8.70 -22.92 0.80
C VAL A 13 10.04 -22.44 0.24
N ASP A 14 10.36 -22.90 -0.96
CA ASP A 14 11.50 -22.40 -1.73
C ASP A 14 11.14 -21.01 -2.30
N PRO A 15 11.85 -19.93 -1.93
CA PRO A 15 11.55 -18.58 -2.42
C PRO A 15 11.73 -18.43 -3.93
N ASP A 16 12.53 -19.28 -4.57
CA ASP A 16 12.78 -19.23 -6.02
C ASP A 16 11.68 -19.97 -6.81
N ASN A 17 10.84 -20.75 -6.13
CA ASN A 17 9.68 -21.41 -6.72
C ASN A 17 8.44 -20.52 -6.62
N MET A 18 8.30 -19.61 -7.60
CA MET A 18 7.21 -18.63 -7.64
C MET A 18 5.81 -19.24 -7.54
N THR A 19 5.56 -20.39 -8.19
CA THR A 19 4.26 -21.08 -8.09
C THR A 19 3.98 -21.56 -6.67
N ALA A 20 4.97 -22.14 -5.98
CA ALA A 20 4.80 -22.57 -4.59
C ALA A 20 4.56 -21.39 -3.64
N VAL A 21 5.24 -20.26 -3.87
CA VAL A 21 5.03 -19.02 -3.12
C VAL A 21 3.63 -18.47 -3.33
N GLU A 22 3.15 -18.43 -4.57
CA GLU A 22 1.79 -17.98 -4.92
C GLU A 22 0.70 -18.85 -4.31
N ASP A 23 0.86 -20.18 -4.36
CA ASP A 23 -0.06 -21.14 -3.77
C ASP A 23 -0.17 -20.96 -2.25
N LEU A 24 0.97 -20.78 -1.57
CA LEU A 24 0.99 -20.55 -0.12
C LEU A 24 0.39 -19.19 0.22
N SER A 25 0.74 -18.14 -0.54
CA SER A 25 0.18 -16.79 -0.38
C SER A 25 -1.35 -16.80 -0.51
N THR A 26 -1.88 -17.53 -1.49
CA THR A 26 -3.33 -17.68 -1.71
C THR A 26 -4.02 -18.35 -0.52
N LYS A 27 -3.42 -19.42 0.03
CA LYS A 27 -3.94 -20.10 1.22
C LYS A 27 -3.97 -19.19 2.45
N ILE A 28 -2.89 -18.44 2.68
CA ILE A 28 -2.79 -17.51 3.81
C ILE A 28 -3.83 -16.39 3.67
N LYS A 29 -3.95 -15.78 2.48
CA LYS A 29 -4.95 -14.75 2.19
C LYS A 29 -6.38 -15.26 2.41
N ALA A 30 -6.69 -16.48 1.97
CA ALA A 30 -8.01 -17.07 2.17
C ALA A 30 -8.34 -17.26 3.66
N LEU A 31 -7.37 -17.74 4.45
CA LEU A 31 -7.55 -17.92 5.90
C LEU A 31 -7.71 -16.57 6.62
N ALA A 32 -6.88 -15.58 6.31
CA ALA A 32 -6.94 -14.26 6.92
C ALA A 32 -8.25 -13.52 6.62
N ARG A 33 -8.83 -13.75 5.43
CA ARG A 33 -10.06 -13.07 4.98
C ARG A 33 -11.34 -13.80 5.37
N GLN A 34 -11.27 -15.03 5.88
CA GLN A 34 -12.45 -15.83 6.17
C GLN A 34 -13.38 -15.15 7.18
N ALA A 35 -12.85 -14.77 8.35
CA ALA A 35 -13.66 -14.13 9.39
C ALA A 35 -14.19 -12.74 8.95
N PRO A 36 -13.37 -11.84 8.37
CA PRO A 36 -13.85 -10.59 7.79
C PRO A 36 -14.96 -10.77 6.73
N ALA A 37 -14.85 -11.78 5.86
CA ALA A 37 -15.87 -12.08 4.86
C ALA A 37 -17.20 -12.50 5.50
N THR A 38 -17.15 -13.39 6.49
CA THR A 38 -18.34 -13.81 7.25
C THR A 38 -19.00 -12.64 7.96
N ILE A 39 -18.22 -11.69 8.51
CA ILE A 39 -18.78 -10.48 9.14
C ILE A 39 -19.59 -9.66 8.11
N VAL A 40 -19.07 -9.48 6.90
CA VAL A 40 -19.80 -8.77 5.83
C VAL A 40 -21.04 -9.53 5.38
N GLU A 41 -20.97 -10.85 5.23
CA GLU A 41 -22.13 -11.69 4.90
C GLU A 41 -23.22 -11.60 5.98
N MET A 42 -22.83 -11.63 7.25
CA MET A 42 -23.76 -11.41 8.37
C MET A 42 -24.41 -10.03 8.28
N TRP A 43 -23.63 -8.99 7.98
CA TRP A 43 -24.17 -7.65 7.83
C TRP A 43 -25.20 -7.55 6.70
N LEU A 44 -24.94 -8.19 5.56
CA LEU A 44 -25.82 -8.20 4.39
C LEU A 44 -27.02 -9.15 4.53
N SER A 45 -27.08 -9.96 5.59
CA SER A 45 -28.17 -10.90 5.80
C SER A 45 -29.50 -10.24 6.14
N GLU A 46 -30.61 -10.94 5.86
CA GLU A 46 -31.96 -10.50 6.23
C GLU A 46 -32.26 -10.65 7.73
N ASP A 47 -31.47 -11.45 8.45
CA ASP A 47 -31.55 -11.55 9.91
C ASP A 47 -31.07 -10.24 10.54
N ARG A 48 -32.00 -9.48 11.12
CA ARG A 48 -31.73 -8.18 11.75
C ARG A 48 -30.67 -8.25 12.86
N THR A 49 -30.63 -9.34 13.64
CA THR A 49 -29.66 -9.48 14.72
C THR A 49 -28.27 -9.78 14.17
N ALA A 50 -28.17 -10.68 13.19
CA ALA A 50 -26.91 -10.96 12.50
C ALA A 50 -26.41 -9.71 11.75
N SER A 51 -27.30 -9.02 11.05
CA SER A 51 -27.02 -7.79 10.32
C SER A 51 -26.44 -6.71 11.23
N LYS A 52 -27.09 -6.46 12.38
CA LYS A 52 -26.58 -5.51 13.38
C LYS A 52 -25.19 -5.90 13.88
N ARG A 53 -24.97 -7.18 14.24
CA ARG A 53 -23.65 -7.65 14.72
C ARG A 53 -22.56 -7.49 13.67
N GLY A 54 -22.84 -7.88 12.43
CA GLY A 54 -21.90 -7.72 11.32
C GLY A 54 -21.50 -6.26 11.11
N ARG A 55 -22.48 -5.35 11.17
CA ARG A 55 -22.25 -3.91 11.05
C ARG A 55 -21.34 -3.34 12.15
N GLU A 56 -21.56 -3.71 13.40
CA GLU A 56 -20.72 -3.19 14.50
C GLU A 56 -19.30 -3.78 14.41
N LEU A 57 -19.16 -5.06 14.07
CA LEU A 57 -17.85 -5.71 13.99
C LEU A 57 -17.01 -5.26 12.79
N ILE A 58 -17.62 -5.02 11.63
CA ILE A 58 -16.86 -4.67 10.42
C ILE A 58 -16.12 -3.33 10.55
N ALA A 59 -16.61 -2.42 11.40
CA ALA A 59 -15.96 -1.14 11.66
C ALA A 59 -14.69 -1.28 12.53
N GLU A 60 -14.59 -2.36 13.31
CA GLU A 60 -13.54 -2.57 14.32
C GLU A 60 -12.36 -3.42 13.82
N ILE A 61 -12.47 -4.03 12.63
CA ILE A 61 -11.41 -4.91 12.09
C ILE A 61 -10.45 -4.21 11.12
N GLU A 62 -10.46 -2.88 11.12
CA GLU A 62 -9.50 -2.02 10.42
C GLU A 62 -9.29 -2.40 8.94
N GLU A 63 -8.05 -2.57 8.48
CA GLU A 63 -7.70 -2.88 7.10
C GLU A 63 -8.26 -4.21 6.60
N LEU A 64 -8.56 -5.15 7.52
CA LEU A 64 -9.14 -6.44 7.17
C LEU A 64 -10.56 -6.30 6.62
N ALA A 65 -11.25 -5.18 6.88
CA ALA A 65 -12.57 -4.89 6.34
C ALA A 65 -12.55 -4.49 4.86
N ILE A 66 -11.45 -3.91 4.36
CA ILE A 66 -11.38 -3.28 3.04
C ILE A 66 -11.72 -4.29 1.93
N ARG A 67 -10.97 -5.38 1.86
CA ARG A 67 -11.12 -6.36 0.77
C ARG A 67 -12.49 -7.05 0.79
N PRO A 68 -12.98 -7.57 1.93
CA PRO A 68 -14.34 -8.11 2.03
C PRO A 68 -15.43 -7.13 1.62
N ALA A 69 -15.31 -5.85 1.99
CA ALA A 69 -16.29 -4.83 1.61
C ALA A 69 -16.35 -4.64 0.08
N LEU A 70 -15.19 -4.64 -0.59
CA LEU A 70 -15.10 -4.58 -2.04
C LEU A 70 -15.63 -5.85 -2.71
N ASP A 71 -15.25 -7.03 -2.22
CA ASP A 71 -15.63 -8.32 -2.80
C ASP A 71 -17.15 -8.62 -2.68
N HIS A 72 -17.82 -8.04 -1.67
CA HIS A 72 -19.27 -8.19 -1.45
C HIS A 72 -20.11 -7.03 -1.98
N PHE A 73 -19.48 -5.98 -2.52
CA PHE A 73 -20.15 -4.79 -3.00
C PHE A 73 -21.30 -5.09 -3.99
N SER A 74 -21.08 -6.01 -4.94
CA SER A 74 -22.08 -6.37 -5.96
C SER A 74 -23.28 -7.14 -5.41
N LYS A 75 -23.17 -7.72 -4.21
CA LYS A 75 -24.25 -8.50 -3.56
C LYS A 75 -25.16 -7.64 -2.70
N ALA A 76 -24.76 -6.41 -2.40
CA ALA A 76 -25.46 -5.49 -1.53
C ALA A 76 -26.50 -4.64 -2.28
N ASN A 77 -27.55 -4.19 -1.57
CA ASN A 77 -28.44 -3.15 -2.10
C ASN A 77 -27.74 -1.77 -2.10
N GLY A 78 -28.34 -0.77 -2.76
CA GLY A 78 -27.71 0.54 -2.93
C GLY A 78 -27.29 1.25 -1.62
N GLU A 79 -28.09 1.15 -0.56
CA GLU A 79 -27.71 1.74 0.74
C GLU A 79 -26.49 1.01 1.33
N MET A 80 -26.52 -0.32 1.33
CA MET A 80 -25.43 -1.13 1.84
C MET A 80 -24.15 -0.98 1.02
N GLN A 81 -24.26 -0.83 -0.31
CA GLN A 81 -23.13 -0.53 -1.20
C GLN A 81 -22.40 0.75 -0.78
N VAL A 82 -23.14 1.84 -0.54
CA VAL A 82 -22.57 3.10 -0.07
C VAL A 82 -21.87 2.90 1.28
N ARG A 83 -22.48 2.18 2.21
CA ARG A 83 -21.88 1.93 3.54
C ARG A 83 -20.62 1.06 3.47
N LEU A 84 -20.61 0.03 2.62
CA LEU A 84 -19.43 -0.81 2.37
C LEU A 84 -18.27 0.04 1.82
N MET A 85 -18.56 0.92 0.86
CA MET A 85 -17.54 1.83 0.32
C MET A 85 -17.06 2.85 1.33
N HIS A 86 -17.94 3.38 2.19
CA HIS A 86 -17.53 4.24 3.31
C HIS A 86 -16.52 3.54 4.21
N ILE A 87 -16.78 2.29 4.61
CA ILE A 87 -15.83 1.51 5.42
C ILE A 87 -14.52 1.33 4.67
N ALA A 88 -14.55 0.89 3.41
CA ALA A 88 -13.33 0.68 2.63
C ALA A 88 -12.49 1.96 2.49
N VAL A 89 -13.15 3.11 2.27
CA VAL A 89 -12.48 4.42 2.15
C VAL A 89 -11.89 4.88 3.48
N GLU A 90 -12.66 4.84 4.58
CA GLU A 90 -12.18 5.29 5.89
C GLU A 90 -10.98 4.47 6.36
N GLN A 91 -11.06 3.13 6.25
CA GLN A 91 -9.95 2.26 6.65
C GLN A 91 -8.71 2.50 5.78
N GLN A 92 -8.89 2.71 4.48
CA GLN A 92 -7.77 3.05 3.59
C GLN A 92 -7.15 4.42 3.94
N LEU A 93 -7.96 5.40 4.36
CA LEU A 93 -7.46 6.70 4.81
C LEU A 93 -6.67 6.59 6.12
N GLU A 94 -7.12 5.79 7.08
CA GLU A 94 -6.38 5.56 8.33
C GLU A 94 -5.03 4.88 8.06
N MET A 95 -4.99 3.85 7.22
CA MET A 95 -3.73 3.22 6.79
C MET A 95 -2.78 4.23 6.14
N ARG A 96 -3.29 5.07 5.22
CA ARG A 96 -2.50 6.13 4.60
C ARG A 96 -1.93 7.10 5.64
N ARG A 97 -2.73 7.52 6.62
CA ARG A 97 -2.25 8.39 7.71
C ARG A 97 -1.12 7.74 8.51
N ALA A 98 -1.27 6.47 8.86
CA ALA A 98 -0.25 5.71 9.60
C ALA A 98 1.08 5.67 8.83
N ILE A 99 1.05 5.44 7.51
CA ILE A 99 2.23 5.44 6.65
C ILE A 99 2.86 6.84 6.58
N VAL A 100 2.06 7.89 6.36
CA VAL A 100 2.56 9.29 6.30
C VAL A 100 3.29 9.67 7.60
N ILE A 101 2.79 9.25 8.76
CA ILE A 101 3.45 9.50 10.06
C ILE A 101 4.86 8.91 10.09
N ARG A 102 5.08 7.75 9.46
CA ARG A 102 6.40 7.08 9.39
C ARG A 102 7.31 7.66 8.31
N LEU A 103 6.76 8.09 7.18
CA LEU A 103 7.53 8.70 6.09
C LEU A 103 8.00 10.12 6.43
N ARG A 104 7.27 10.88 7.25
CA ARG A 104 7.60 12.28 7.55
C ARG A 104 9.02 12.47 8.12
N PRO A 105 9.46 11.76 9.16
CA PRO A 105 10.81 11.91 9.69
C PRO A 105 11.90 11.54 8.66
N MET A 106 11.61 10.63 7.74
CA MET A 106 12.56 10.20 6.71
C MET A 106 12.90 11.34 5.72
N LEU A 107 12.03 12.35 5.57
CA LEU A 107 12.29 13.51 4.72
C LEU A 107 13.45 14.39 5.22
N GLU A 108 13.84 14.24 6.49
CA GLU A 108 14.95 14.98 7.10
C GLU A 108 16.28 14.21 6.99
N ASP A 109 16.23 12.91 6.68
CA ASP A 109 17.40 12.05 6.59
C ASP A 109 18.04 12.11 5.20
N GLN A 110 19.20 12.76 5.12
CA GLN A 110 19.98 12.88 3.88
C GLN A 110 21.02 11.76 3.71
N SER A 111 20.98 10.71 4.53
CA SER A 111 21.87 9.55 4.38
C SER A 111 21.71 8.90 3.02
N MET A 112 22.85 8.50 2.44
CA MET A 112 22.89 7.77 1.19
C MET A 112 22.44 6.34 1.40
N LEU A 113 21.56 5.85 0.52
CA LEU A 113 21.17 4.45 0.50
C LEU A 113 22.28 3.61 -0.14
N PRO A 114 22.51 2.38 0.36
CA PRO A 114 23.50 1.49 -0.24
C PRO A 114 23.05 1.11 -1.65
N VAL A 115 23.98 1.15 -2.60
CA VAL A 115 23.75 0.64 -3.95
C VAL A 115 23.53 -0.88 -3.85
N SER A 116 22.50 -1.39 -4.51
CA SER A 116 22.22 -2.82 -4.55
C SER A 116 23.43 -3.57 -5.08
N LYS A 117 23.87 -4.62 -4.37
CA LYS A 117 24.97 -5.48 -4.83
C LYS A 117 24.64 -6.17 -6.16
N ALA A 118 23.36 -6.34 -6.49
CA ALA A 118 22.92 -6.93 -7.76
C ALA A 118 23.26 -6.02 -8.95
N ALA A 119 23.15 -4.70 -8.78
CA ALA A 119 23.54 -3.71 -9.79
C ALA A 119 25.05 -3.60 -9.99
N LEU A 120 25.85 -4.32 -9.20
CA LEU A 120 27.32 -4.38 -9.35
C LEU A 120 27.78 -5.66 -10.08
N ILE A 121 26.85 -6.52 -10.50
CA ILE A 121 27.16 -7.83 -11.12
C ILE A 121 27.43 -7.67 -12.62
N ASP A 122 26.75 -6.75 -13.28
CA ASP A 122 26.95 -6.44 -14.70
C ASP A 122 27.74 -5.13 -14.86
N PRO A 123 29.00 -5.16 -15.31
CA PRO A 123 29.81 -3.97 -15.50
C PRO A 123 29.36 -3.08 -16.67
N ASP A 124 28.49 -3.59 -17.55
CA ASP A 124 27.95 -2.83 -18.68
C ASP A 124 26.59 -2.19 -18.36
N GLU A 125 26.00 -2.48 -17.19
CA GLU A 125 24.75 -1.89 -16.74
C GLU A 125 24.99 -0.52 -16.08
N GLU A 126 24.23 0.50 -16.52
CA GLU A 126 24.33 1.84 -15.94
C GLU A 126 23.87 1.81 -14.48
N LEU A 127 24.75 2.22 -13.56
CA LEU A 127 24.43 2.21 -12.14
C LEU A 127 23.25 3.13 -11.85
N PRO A 128 22.30 2.71 -11.00
CA PRO A 128 21.16 3.54 -10.65
C PRO A 128 21.62 4.84 -10.00
N VAL A 129 20.93 5.94 -10.31
CA VAL A 129 21.22 7.26 -9.75
C VAL A 129 21.30 7.18 -8.22
N PRO A 130 22.34 7.73 -7.57
CA PRO A 130 22.47 7.69 -6.13
C PRO A 130 21.27 8.31 -5.40
N ARG A 131 20.70 7.54 -4.47
CA ARG A 131 19.47 7.89 -3.75
C ARG A 131 19.73 8.12 -2.27
N ARG A 132 19.01 9.07 -1.68
CA ARG A 132 19.01 9.34 -0.24
C ARG A 132 17.70 8.89 0.39
N THR A 133 17.71 8.67 1.70
CA THR A 133 16.49 8.32 2.46
C THR A 133 15.37 9.35 2.25
N CYS A 134 15.69 10.65 2.23
CA CYS A 134 14.71 11.71 1.99
C CYS A 134 14.15 11.74 0.56
N ASP A 135 14.93 11.31 -0.43
CA ASP A 135 14.47 11.21 -1.83
C ASP A 135 13.41 10.10 -1.94
N GLU A 136 13.69 8.91 -1.39
CA GLU A 136 12.74 7.79 -1.37
C GLU A 136 11.47 8.11 -0.58
N ALA A 137 11.61 8.74 0.59
CA ALA A 137 10.47 9.15 1.39
C ALA A 137 9.55 10.13 0.63
N TYR A 138 10.14 11.05 -0.15
CA TYR A 138 9.39 11.98 -0.99
C TYR A 138 8.63 11.27 -2.11
N LEU A 139 9.29 10.36 -2.83
CA LEU A 139 8.67 9.58 -3.91
C LEU A 139 7.52 8.71 -3.37
N LEU A 140 7.74 8.00 -2.24
CA LEU A 140 6.71 7.20 -1.58
C LEU A 140 5.52 8.04 -1.13
N LEU A 141 5.74 9.25 -0.60
CA LEU A 141 4.65 10.17 -0.24
C LEU A 141 3.85 10.64 -1.46
N CYS A 142 4.52 10.91 -2.58
CA CYS A 142 3.83 11.24 -3.83
C CYS A 142 2.99 10.06 -4.31
N ARG A 143 3.55 8.85 -4.39
CA ARG A 143 2.83 7.64 -4.80
C ARG A 143 1.64 7.32 -3.88
N LEU A 144 1.78 7.56 -2.58
CA LEU A 144 0.72 7.30 -1.60
C LEU A 144 -0.46 8.29 -1.72
N LEU A 145 -0.17 9.55 -2.05
CA LEU A 145 -1.12 10.67 -1.96
C LEU A 145 -1.62 11.16 -3.32
N THR A 146 -0.91 10.86 -4.39
CA THR A 146 -1.29 11.09 -5.78
C THR A 146 -1.70 9.73 -6.35
N VAL A 147 -3.00 9.43 -6.34
CA VAL A 147 -3.52 8.19 -6.94
C VAL A 147 -3.60 8.42 -8.45
N ASP A 148 -2.51 8.14 -9.16
CA ASP A 148 -2.48 8.19 -10.62
C ASP A 148 -2.86 6.83 -11.22
N GLN A 149 -3.55 6.86 -12.36
CA GLN A 149 -4.01 5.64 -13.05
C GLN A 149 -2.97 5.11 -14.04
N ASN A 150 -1.86 5.82 -14.26
CA ASN A 150 -0.80 5.44 -15.20
C ASN A 150 0.52 5.19 -14.46
N GLU A 151 0.81 3.91 -14.22
CA GLU A 151 2.02 3.45 -13.53
C GLU A 151 3.29 3.82 -14.31
N LEU A 152 3.27 3.70 -15.65
CA LEU A 152 4.41 4.03 -16.49
C LEU A 152 4.78 5.52 -16.43
N GLU A 153 3.79 6.41 -16.47
CA GLU A 153 4.06 7.85 -16.32
C GLU A 153 4.61 8.16 -14.93
N THR A 154 4.10 7.48 -13.89
CA THR A 154 4.59 7.64 -12.52
C THR A 154 6.07 7.31 -12.44
N GLU A 155 6.49 6.17 -13.01
CA GLU A 155 7.90 5.74 -13.06
C GLU A 155 8.79 6.78 -13.77
N GLN A 156 8.37 7.25 -14.94
CA GLN A 156 9.11 8.27 -15.70
C GLN A 156 9.30 9.57 -14.90
N HIS A 157 8.29 9.97 -14.12
CA HIS A 157 8.38 11.17 -13.28
C HIS A 157 9.24 10.98 -12.03
N GLU A 158 9.28 9.76 -11.48
CA GLU A 158 10.19 9.40 -10.40
C GLU A 158 11.65 9.44 -10.87
N GLU A 159 11.96 8.87 -12.04
CA GLU A 159 13.28 8.93 -12.67
C GLU A 159 13.70 10.38 -12.94
N ALA A 160 12.83 11.16 -13.58
CA ALA A 160 13.10 12.57 -13.86
C ALA A 160 13.35 13.39 -12.57
N PHE A 161 12.73 13.03 -11.45
CA PHE A 161 13.04 13.64 -10.16
C PHE A 161 14.44 13.26 -9.65
N LEU A 162 14.83 11.98 -9.78
CA LEU A 162 16.12 11.49 -9.32
C LEU A 162 17.28 12.07 -10.14
N GLU A 163 17.07 12.34 -11.43
CA GLU A 163 18.06 13.00 -12.31
C GLU A 163 18.30 14.48 -11.98
N LEU A 164 17.46 15.10 -11.15
CA LEU A 164 17.68 16.47 -10.70
C LEU A 164 18.92 16.56 -9.80
N SER A 165 19.57 17.73 -9.84
CA SER A 165 20.63 18.03 -8.87
C SER A 165 20.10 17.94 -7.43
N VAL A 166 20.99 17.63 -6.49
CA VAL A 166 20.66 17.50 -5.06
C VAL A 166 19.97 18.77 -4.53
N GLU A 167 20.40 19.95 -4.97
CA GLU A 167 19.82 21.23 -4.58
C GLU A 167 18.37 21.36 -5.08
N LYS A 168 18.10 20.95 -6.32
CA LYS A 168 16.76 20.96 -6.90
C LYS A 168 15.84 19.95 -6.20
N ARG A 169 16.33 18.74 -5.90
CA ARG A 169 15.59 17.74 -5.11
C ARG A 169 15.24 18.29 -3.72
N ASN A 170 16.21 18.86 -3.02
CA ASN A 170 16.02 19.46 -1.69
C ASN A 170 15.00 20.62 -1.73
N ALA A 171 15.08 21.50 -2.74
CA ALA A 171 14.14 22.60 -2.90
C ALA A 171 12.71 22.09 -3.11
N ARG A 172 12.55 21.03 -3.90
CA ARG A 172 11.26 20.40 -4.18
C ARG A 172 10.66 19.73 -2.95
N ILE A 173 11.46 18.95 -2.22
CA ILE A 173 11.06 18.33 -0.94
C ILE A 173 10.62 19.42 0.05
N LYS A 174 11.40 20.50 0.18
CA LYS A 174 11.06 21.62 1.07
C LYS A 174 9.75 22.31 0.67
N LYS A 175 9.53 22.55 -0.62
CA LYS A 175 8.26 23.12 -1.15
C LYS A 175 7.07 22.20 -0.85
N ALA A 176 7.24 20.89 -1.01
CA ALA A 176 6.19 19.90 -0.71
C ALA A 176 5.82 19.88 0.78
N ILE A 177 6.83 19.90 1.67
CA ILE A 177 6.62 19.98 3.12
C ILE A 177 5.83 21.24 3.49
N SER A 178 6.24 22.41 2.98
CA SER A 178 5.60 23.69 3.35
C SER A 178 4.19 23.84 2.79
N SER A 179 3.96 23.39 1.56
CA SER A 179 2.65 23.48 0.90
C SER A 179 1.69 22.37 1.28
N LYS A 180 2.20 21.28 1.89
CA LYS A 180 1.48 20.01 2.10
C LYS A 180 0.95 19.42 0.80
N SER A 181 1.57 19.75 -0.33
CA SER A 181 1.23 19.24 -1.65
C SER A 181 2.31 18.28 -2.12
N TRP A 182 1.91 17.04 -2.39
CA TRP A 182 2.79 15.95 -2.81
C TRP A 182 2.46 15.64 -4.26
N SER A 183 3.46 15.83 -5.14
CA SER A 183 3.32 15.64 -6.58
C SER A 183 4.69 15.51 -7.23
N ILE A 184 4.92 14.39 -7.93
CA ILE A 184 6.06 14.18 -8.83
C ILE A 184 5.89 14.91 -10.18
N TRP A 185 4.67 15.33 -10.50
CA TRP A 185 4.38 16.20 -11.63
C TRP A 185 4.92 17.59 -11.35
N ALA A 186 5.87 18.04 -12.16
CA ALA A 186 6.23 19.45 -12.19
C ALA A 186 5.04 20.17 -12.84
N ARG A 187 4.24 20.90 -12.06
CA ARG A 187 3.42 21.95 -12.67
C ARG A 187 4.42 22.96 -13.20
N SER A 188 4.44 23.13 -14.52
CA SER A 188 5.18 24.20 -15.19
C SER A 188 4.81 25.52 -14.51
N GLU A 189 5.72 26.04 -13.69
CA GLU A 189 5.75 27.42 -13.19
C GLU A 189 6.76 28.19 -14.03
#